data_AF-A0A5B0W7Q0-F1
#
_entry.id   AF-A0A5B0W7Q0-F1
#
_cell.length_a   1.000
_cell.length_b   1.000
_cell.length_c   1.000
_cell.angle_alpha   90.00
_cell.angle_beta   90.00
_cell.angle_gamma   90.00
#
_symmetry.space_group_name_H-M   'P 1'
#
loop_
_entity.id
_entity.type
_entity.pdbx_description
1 polymer ?
#
loop_
_entity_poly.entity_id
_entity_poly.type
_entity_poly.pdbx_seq_one_letter_code
_entity_poly.pdbx_strand_id
1 'polypeptide(L)'
;MVSFLLFLGFSLWIWDTSQSGNSNVDSVTALGSLPTTLFYLTTLFLILENKKIVKFLKPISRVGQMAFTNYVAQSIIGTIIISIIGLEVVTPKDILYIAVLIYFIQIIFSTIWFKFFSMGPLEKVWRLMTYGTKPAIKR
;
A
#
# COMPACT_ATOMS: atom_id res chain seq x y z
N MET A 1 -12.34 -19.60 -6.02
CA MET A 1 -11.86 -21.01 -6.01
C MET A 1 -10.95 -21.29 -7.20
N VAL A 2 -11.38 -21.08 -8.45
CA VAL A 2 -10.53 -21.28 -9.65
C VAL A 2 -9.26 -20.39 -9.64
N SER A 3 -9.39 -19.11 -9.30
CA SER A 3 -8.25 -18.18 -9.22
C SER A 3 -7.20 -18.61 -8.19
N PHE A 4 -7.63 -19.20 -7.07
CA PHE A 4 -6.75 -19.71 -6.01
C PHE A 4 -5.94 -20.94 -6.47
N LEU A 5 -6.59 -21.86 -7.17
CA LEU A 5 -5.92 -23.05 -7.72
C LEU A 5 -4.88 -22.67 -8.79
N LEU A 6 -5.20 -21.71 -9.66
CA LEU A 6 -4.25 -21.19 -10.65
C LEU A 6 -3.06 -20.50 -9.99
N PHE A 7 -3.29 -19.71 -8.94
CA PHE A 7 -2.22 -19.07 -8.17
C PHE A 7 -1.29 -20.10 -7.52
N LEU A 8 -1.84 -21.11 -6.84
CA LEU A 8 -1.04 -22.17 -6.22
C LEU A 8 -0.26 -22.97 -7.25
N GLY A 9 -0.89 -23.36 -8.36
CA GLY A 9 -0.25 -24.12 -9.42
C GLY A 9 0.93 -23.38 -10.06
N PHE A 10 0.75 -22.11 -10.40
CA PHE A 10 1.85 -21.29 -10.95
C PHE A 10 2.94 -20.99 -9.93
N SER A 11 2.59 -20.78 -8.66
CA SER A 11 3.57 -20.55 -7.58
C SER A 11 4.47 -21.77 -7.36
N LEU A 12 3.89 -22.98 -7.34
CA LEU A 12 4.66 -24.22 -7.24
C LEU A 12 5.52 -24.47 -8.48
N TRP A 13 5.02 -24.13 -9.67
CA TRP A 13 5.78 -24.27 -10.90
C TRP A 13 6.97 -23.30 -10.98
N ILE A 14 6.81 -22.06 -10.52
CA ILE A 14 7.92 -21.09 -10.38
C ILE A 14 8.96 -21.62 -9.40
N TRP A 15 8.54 -22.15 -8.24
CA TRP A 15 9.45 -22.74 -7.26
C TRP A 15 10.29 -23.87 -7.88
N ASP A 16 9.63 -24.81 -8.55
CA ASP A 16 10.30 -25.96 -9.18
C ASP A 16 11.27 -25.52 -10.31
N THR A 17 10.83 -24.57 -11.14
CA THR A 17 11.67 -23.99 -12.21
C THR A 17 12.88 -23.24 -11.64
N SER A 18 12.70 -22.56 -10.51
CA SER A 18 13.77 -21.85 -9.80
C SER A 18 14.80 -22.80 -9.19
N GLN A 19 14.37 -23.95 -8.66
CA GLN A 19 15.27 -24.93 -8.06
C GLN A 19 15.99 -25.79 -9.10
N SER A 20 15.38 -26.01 -10.27
CA SER A 20 15.96 -26.81 -11.37
C SER A 20 17.04 -26.08 -12.18
N GLY A 21 17.35 -24.80 -11.88
CA GLY A 21 18.39 -24.04 -12.59
C GLY A 21 18.07 -23.76 -14.06
N ASN A 22 16.78 -23.82 -14.43
CA ASN A 22 16.32 -23.64 -15.80
C ASN A 22 16.48 -22.16 -16.23
N SER A 23 17.04 -21.92 -17.43
CA SER A 23 17.24 -20.56 -17.97
C SER A 23 15.93 -19.82 -18.28
N ASN A 24 14.78 -20.49 -18.23
CA ASN A 24 13.47 -19.93 -18.56
C ASN A 24 12.69 -19.38 -17.34
N VAL A 25 13.32 -19.26 -16.16
CA VAL A 25 12.68 -18.76 -14.93
C VAL A 25 11.98 -17.41 -15.12
N ASP A 26 12.55 -16.50 -15.90
CA ASP A 26 11.98 -15.17 -16.13
C ASP A 26 10.66 -15.23 -16.91
N SER A 27 10.63 -16.04 -17.96
CA SER A 27 9.43 -16.27 -18.79
C SER A 27 8.31 -16.93 -17.98
N VAL A 28 8.66 -17.92 -17.15
CA VAL A 28 7.70 -18.62 -16.28
C VAL A 28 7.14 -17.68 -15.21
N THR A 29 8.00 -16.82 -14.64
CA THR A 29 7.58 -15.81 -13.65
C THR A 29 6.68 -14.75 -14.28
N ALA A 30 6.99 -14.29 -15.50
CA ALA A 30 6.17 -13.36 -16.25
C ALA A 30 4.76 -13.94 -16.52
N LEU A 31 4.68 -15.20 -16.94
CA LEU A 31 3.41 -15.91 -17.14
C LEU A 31 2.63 -16.08 -15.83
N GLY A 32 3.31 -16.37 -14.71
CA GLY A 32 2.69 -16.52 -13.39
C GLY A 32 2.16 -15.21 -12.79
N SER A 33 2.57 -14.04 -13.31
CA SER A 33 2.07 -12.74 -12.84
C SER A 33 0.57 -12.53 -13.12
N LEU A 34 0.06 -13.08 -14.23
CA LEU A 34 -1.33 -12.96 -14.66
C LEU A 34 -2.32 -13.64 -13.68
N PRO A 35 -2.20 -14.95 -13.39
CA PRO A 35 -3.08 -15.61 -12.43
C PRO A 35 -2.95 -15.03 -11.02
N THR A 36 -1.75 -14.60 -10.64
CA THR A 36 -1.50 -13.92 -9.36
C THR A 36 -2.28 -12.61 -9.25
N THR A 37 -2.27 -11.78 -10.30
CA THR A 37 -3.02 -10.52 -10.34
C THR A 37 -4.53 -10.77 -10.27
N LEU A 38 -5.04 -11.75 -11.03
CA LEU A 38 -6.46 -12.12 -10.99
C LEU A 38 -6.87 -12.66 -9.61
N PHE A 39 -6.01 -13.43 -8.95
CA PHE A 39 -6.25 -13.90 -7.60
C PHE A 39 -6.32 -12.76 -6.59
N TYR A 40 -5.39 -11.79 -6.65
CA TYR A 40 -5.45 -10.61 -5.80
C TYR A 40 -6.70 -9.77 -6.04
N LEU A 41 -7.06 -9.51 -7.30
CA LEU A 41 -8.26 -8.74 -7.65
C LEU A 41 -9.55 -9.43 -7.18
N THR A 42 -9.70 -10.72 -7.45
CA THR A 42 -10.91 -11.47 -7.05
C THR A 42 -11.04 -11.56 -5.54
N THR A 43 -9.94 -11.81 -4.83
CA THR A 43 -9.90 -11.79 -3.37
C THR A 43 -10.27 -10.41 -2.82
N LEU A 44 -9.74 -9.33 -3.39
CA LEU A 44 -10.04 -7.97 -2.96
C LEU A 44 -11.51 -7.62 -3.17
N PHE A 45 -12.11 -7.96 -4.32
CA PHE A 45 -13.54 -7.74 -4.54
C PHE A 45 -14.42 -8.53 -3.56
N LEU A 46 -14.08 -9.79 -3.28
CA LEU A 46 -14.79 -10.60 -2.29
C LEU A 46 -14.72 -10.00 -0.87
N ILE A 47 -13.55 -9.49 -0.49
CA ILE A 47 -13.36 -8.81 0.80
C ILE A 47 -14.22 -7.53 0.88
N LEU A 48 -14.26 -6.75 -0.20
CA LEU A 48 -15.01 -5.50 -0.26
C LEU A 48 -16.53 -5.69 -0.33
N GLU A 49 -17.02 -6.87 -0.74
CA GLU A 49 -18.45 -7.19 -0.71
C GLU A 49 -18.98 -7.33 0.74
N ASN A 50 -18.10 -7.70 1.68
CA ASN A 50 -18.48 -7.87 3.08
C ASN A 50 -18.52 -6.52 3.84
N LYS A 51 -19.74 -6.04 4.11
CA LYS A 51 -19.99 -4.79 4.84
C LYS A 51 -19.30 -4.70 6.21
N LYS A 52 -19.10 -5.83 6.91
CA LYS A 52 -18.39 -5.83 8.20
C LYS A 52 -16.90 -5.51 8.02
N ILE A 53 -16.28 -6.10 7.00
CA ILE A 53 -14.87 -5.90 6.69
C ILE A 53 -14.64 -4.47 6.19
N VAL A 54 -15.51 -3.98 5.30
CA VAL A 54 -15.46 -2.57 4.84
C VAL A 54 -15.56 -1.59 6.00
N LYS A 55 -16.43 -1.85 6.99
CA LYS A 55 -16.52 -1.02 8.19
C LYS A 55 -15.22 -1.03 9.02
N PHE A 56 -14.57 -2.18 9.12
CA PHE A 56 -13.28 -2.31 9.81
C PHE A 56 -12.14 -1.62 9.05
N LEU A 57 -12.17 -1.64 7.71
CA LEU A 57 -11.20 -0.97 6.83
C LEU A 57 -11.40 0.56 6.74
N LYS A 58 -12.46 1.11 7.36
CA LYS A 58 -12.77 2.54 7.28
C LYS A 58 -11.64 3.48 7.76
N PRO A 59 -10.87 3.19 8.83
CA PRO A 59 -9.71 3.99 9.20
C PRO A 59 -8.61 3.96 8.15
N ILE A 60 -8.36 2.79 7.53
CA ILE A 60 -7.38 2.64 6.44
C ILE A 60 -7.81 3.44 5.21
N SER A 61 -9.12 3.49 4.92
CA SER A 61 -9.66 4.35 3.87
C SER A 61 -9.36 5.84 4.11
N ARG A 62 -9.31 6.31 5.37
CA ARG A 62 -8.89 7.69 5.67
C ARG A 62 -7.43 7.94 5.32
N VAL A 63 -6.55 7.00 5.63
CA VAL A 63 -5.13 7.08 5.22
C VAL A 63 -5.01 7.15 3.70
N GLY A 64 -5.79 6.35 2.97
CA GLY A 64 -5.82 6.36 1.50
C GLY A 64 -6.33 7.67 0.90
N GLN A 65 -7.26 8.37 1.54
CA GLN A 65 -7.70 9.71 1.12
C GLN A 65 -6.60 10.78 1.27
N MET A 66 -5.55 10.48 2.05
CA MET A 66 -4.36 11.30 2.26
C MET A 66 -3.10 10.63 1.69
N ALA A 67 -3.24 9.82 0.65
CA ALA A 67 -2.12 9.02 0.14
C ALA A 67 -0.89 9.86 -0.21
N PHE A 68 -1.06 11.05 -0.79
CA PHE A 68 0.06 11.90 -1.16
C PHE A 68 0.70 12.55 0.07
N THR A 69 -0.12 13.06 0.99
CA THR A 69 0.38 13.60 2.26
C THR A 69 1.13 12.54 3.06
N ASN A 70 0.54 11.35 3.21
CA ASN A 70 1.13 10.26 3.99
C ASN A 70 2.39 9.70 3.35
N TYR A 71 2.45 9.62 2.02
CA TYR A 71 3.67 9.22 1.31
C TYR A 71 4.83 10.19 1.59
N VAL A 72 4.60 11.49 1.44
CA VAL A 72 5.63 12.51 1.70
C VAL A 72 6.02 12.50 3.17
N ALA A 73 5.05 12.45 4.08
CA ALA A 73 5.31 12.37 5.51
C ALA A 73 6.13 11.12 5.88
N GLN A 74 5.79 9.95 5.32
CA GLN A 74 6.52 8.70 5.58
C GLN A 74 7.97 8.79 5.10
N SER A 75 8.20 9.35 3.92
CA SER A 75 9.54 9.53 3.37
C SER A 75 10.41 10.45 4.23
N ILE A 76 9.86 11.60 4.63
CA ILE A 76 10.57 12.56 5.50
C ILE A 76 10.86 11.95 6.87
N ILE A 77 9.83 11.39 7.52
CA ILE A 77 9.96 10.79 8.87
C ILE A 77 10.93 9.61 8.83
N GLY A 78 10.83 8.73 7.83
CA GLY A 78 11.72 7.59 7.66
C GLY A 78 13.18 8.01 7.49
N THR A 79 13.44 9.02 6.65
CA THR A 79 14.79 9.56 6.44
C THR A 79 15.36 10.15 7.73
N ILE A 80 14.56 10.94 8.47
CA ILE A 80 14.97 11.53 9.74
C ILE A 80 15.28 10.44 10.77
N ILE A 81 14.41 9.44 10.92
CA ILE A 81 14.60 8.36 11.90
C ILE A 81 15.87 7.57 11.60
N ILE A 82 16.07 7.17 10.34
CA ILE A 82 17.27 6.43 9.93
C ILE A 82 18.52 7.27 10.16
N SER A 83 18.47 8.57 9.83
CA SER A 83 19.58 9.50 10.02
C SER A 83 19.92 9.74 11.49
N ILE A 84 18.93 9.83 12.39
CA ILE A 84 19.14 10.05 13.84
C ILE A 84 19.71 8.79 14.50
N ILE A 85 19.23 7.61 14.10
CA ILE A 85 19.73 6.35 14.67
C ILE A 85 21.17 6.06 14.18
N GLY A 86 21.61 6.69 13.09
CA GLY A 86 22.98 6.54 12.58
C GLY A 86 23.25 5.14 12.04
N LEU A 87 22.22 4.42 11.60
CA LEU A 87 22.35 3.08 11.02
C LEU A 87 23.01 3.19 9.65
N GLU A 88 24.31 2.86 9.57
CA GLU A 88 25.02 2.72 8.29
C GLU A 88 24.48 1.55 7.45
N VAL A 89 23.95 0.51 8.12
CA VAL A 89 23.31 -0.65 7.48
C VAL A 89 21.99 -0.92 8.18
N VAL A 90 20.87 -0.63 7.50
CA VAL A 90 19.54 -0.91 8.02
C VAL A 90 19.11 -2.31 7.56
N THR A 91 18.88 -3.23 8.51
CA THR A 91 18.40 -4.57 8.16
C THR A 91 16.96 -4.46 7.62
N PRO A 92 16.53 -5.31 6.65
CA PRO A 92 15.15 -5.31 6.18
C PRO A 92 14.10 -5.46 7.30
N LYS A 93 14.45 -6.16 8.39
CA LYS A 93 13.61 -6.32 9.58
C LYS A 93 13.41 -4.99 10.32
N ASP A 94 14.47 -4.20 10.48
CA ASP A 94 14.42 -2.90 11.17
C ASP A 94 13.57 -1.90 10.38
N ILE A 95 13.72 -1.90 9.05
CA ILE A 95 12.89 -1.10 8.14
C ILE A 95 11.41 -1.48 8.30
N LEU A 96 11.09 -2.77 8.39
CA LEU A 96 9.73 -3.25 8.58
C LEU A 96 9.12 -2.68 9.88
N TYR A 97 9.84 -2.78 11.00
CA TYR A 97 9.36 -2.28 12.29
C TYR A 97 9.16 -0.76 12.28
N ILE A 98 10.12 -0.02 11.73
CA ILE A 98 10.02 1.44 11.59
C ILE A 98 8.84 1.81 10.70
N ALA A 99 8.67 1.15 9.56
CA ALA A 99 7.57 1.41 8.63
C ALA A 99 6.21 1.14 9.28
N VAL A 100 6.04 0.02 9.98
CA VAL A 100 4.80 -0.32 10.69
C VAL A 100 4.49 0.72 11.77
N LEU A 101 5.50 1.15 12.53
CA LEU A 101 5.34 2.17 13.56
C LEU A 101 4.89 3.51 12.96
N ILE A 102 5.57 3.99 11.92
CA ILE A 102 5.22 5.23 11.22
C ILE A 102 3.79 5.12 10.67
N TYR A 103 3.47 4.00 10.02
CA TYR A 103 2.16 3.79 9.42
C TYR A 103 1.04 3.80 10.47
N PHE A 104 1.26 3.21 11.64
CA PHE A 104 0.31 3.24 12.74
C PHE A 104 0.02 4.67 13.23
N ILE A 105 1.07 5.49 13.38
CA ILE A 105 0.95 6.91 13.72
C ILE A 105 0.18 7.65 12.62
N GLN A 106 0.46 7.37 11.35
CA GLN A 106 -0.25 7.97 10.21
C GLN A 106 -1.73 7.61 10.15
N ILE A 107 -2.12 6.39 10.56
CA ILE A 107 -3.53 6.01 10.68
C ILE A 107 -4.24 6.91 11.70
N ILE A 108 -3.64 7.08 12.88
CA ILE A 108 -4.19 7.91 13.95
C ILE A 108 -4.28 9.37 13.48
N PHE A 109 -3.18 9.91 12.95
CA PHE A 109 -3.10 11.27 12.45
C PHE A 109 -4.15 11.53 11.36
N SER A 110 -4.23 10.68 10.34
CA SER A 110 -5.21 10.81 9.25
C SER A 110 -6.64 10.75 9.79
N THR A 111 -6.92 9.84 10.72
CA THR A 111 -8.25 9.71 11.34
C THR A 111 -8.65 10.96 12.13
N ILE A 112 -7.71 11.54 12.87
CA ILE A 112 -7.94 12.79 13.62
C ILE A 112 -8.10 13.96 12.67
N TRP A 113 -7.26 14.06 11.63
CA TRP A 113 -7.30 15.15 10.66
C TRP A 113 -8.67 15.23 9.97
N PHE A 114 -9.23 14.09 9.57
CA PHE A 114 -10.55 14.04 8.94
C PHE A 114 -11.72 14.41 9.87
N LYS A 115 -11.50 14.59 11.17
CA LYS A 115 -12.49 15.19 12.08
C LYS A 115 -12.57 16.72 11.92
N PHE A 116 -11.47 17.35 11.46
CA PHE A 116 -11.36 18.81 11.36
C PHE A 116 -11.34 19.32 9.91
N PHE A 117 -10.77 18.54 8.98
CA PHE A 117 -10.58 18.94 7.59
C PHE A 117 -11.09 17.87 6.62
N SER A 118 -11.63 18.28 5.48
CA SER A 118 -12.21 17.39 4.48
C SER A 118 -11.22 16.80 3.47
N MET A 119 -9.97 17.27 3.46
CA MET A 119 -8.94 16.87 2.50
C MET A 119 -7.56 16.97 3.16
N GLY A 120 -6.62 16.13 2.69
CA GLY A 120 -5.23 16.23 3.11
C GLY A 120 -4.56 17.52 2.67
N PRO A 121 -3.55 17.99 3.43
CA PRO A 121 -2.90 19.28 3.18
C PRO A 121 -2.22 19.31 1.81
N LEU A 122 -1.45 18.28 1.44
CA LEU A 122 -0.76 18.24 0.16
C LEU A 122 -1.71 17.94 -1.00
N GLU A 123 -2.76 17.15 -0.78
CA GLU A 123 -3.82 16.92 -1.77
C GLU A 123 -4.54 18.22 -2.12
N LYS A 124 -4.77 19.10 -1.14
CA LYS A 124 -5.38 20.41 -1.35
C LYS A 124 -4.47 21.31 -2.19
N VAL A 125 -3.17 21.32 -1.91
CA VAL A 125 -2.18 22.07 -2.71
C VAL A 125 -2.09 21.50 -4.12
N TRP A 126 -2.02 20.18 -4.26
CA TRP A 126 -2.02 19.49 -5.55
C TRP A 126 -3.24 19.86 -6.38
N ARG A 127 -4.45 19.77 -5.80
CA ARG A 127 -5.68 20.14 -6.48
C ARG A 127 -5.72 21.61 -6.88
N LEU A 128 -5.16 22.50 -6.07
CA LEU A 128 -5.03 23.92 -6.41
C LEU A 128 -4.09 24.13 -7.61
N MET A 129 -2.96 23.42 -7.65
CA MET A 129 -2.00 23.49 -8.76
C MET A 129 -2.57 22.92 -10.06
N THR A 130 -3.30 21.79 -10.01
CA THR A 130 -3.84 21.14 -11.21
C THR A 130 -5.07 21.87 -11.78
N TYR A 131 -5.96 22.36 -10.92
CA TYR A 131 -7.26 22.91 -11.36
C TYR A 131 -7.37 24.44 -11.28
N GLY A 132 -6.40 25.12 -10.68
CA GLY A 132 -6.34 26.60 -10.61
C GLY A 132 -7.47 27.30 -9.84
N THR A 133 -8.49 26.56 -9.39
CA THR A 133 -9.68 27.08 -8.72
C THR A 133 -9.78 26.47 -7.32
N LYS A 134 -9.99 27.30 -6.30
CA LYS A 134 -10.28 26.83 -4.94
C LYS A 134 -11.54 25.97 -5.02
N PRO A 135 -11.50 24.67 -4.68
CA PRO A 135 -12.71 23.87 -4.67
C PRO A 135 -13.68 24.51 -3.67
N ALA A 136 -14.88 24.86 -4.13
CA ALA A 136 -15.94 25.35 -3.28
C ALA A 136 -16.15 24.31 -2.17
N ILE A 137 -15.83 24.68 -0.93
CA ILE A 137 -16.05 23.82 0.23
C ILE A 137 -17.57 23.75 0.41
N LYS A 138 -18.21 22.75 -0.20
CA LYS A 138 -19.58 22.39 0.18
C LYS A 138 -19.49 21.78 1.58
N ARG A 139 -19.98 22.55 2.56
CA ARG A 139 -20.23 22.10 3.94
C ARG A 139 -21.23 20.96 3.94
#